data_AF-A0A1W9QWL6-F1
#
_entry.id   AF-A0A1W9QWL6-F1
#
_cell.length_a   1.000
_cell.length_b   1.000
_cell.length_c   1.000
_cell.angle_alpha   90.00
_cell.angle_beta   90.00
_cell.angle_gamma   90.00
#
_symmetry.space_group_name_H-M   'P 1'
#
loop_
_entity.id
_entity.type
_entity.pdbx_description
1 polymer ?
#
loop_
_entity_poly.entity_id
_entity_poly.type
_entity_poly.pdbx_seq_one_letter_code
_entity_poly.pdbx_strand_id
1 'polypeptide(L)'
;DRTKQIRNKLLNGLNRYFSFIGFFEKDYLNLYNLDTSSFLLNIDQGFFNDLLKTESVQYNVFFINRILSIILKDEYELIGNEERAVINKKRKGCHHWKSTYLISKKVHLIFDFEKMVNDVNNRLSAKIPEDYKFKLQGYLLNFQKAGCFNYLDKIVQISGQVLINEFGDKIGINEDIIFKRNKYKTIPDYIFDALKEAKGPLTLKEISNIINQQYPGAIKSVAALRGGCQHDPRFMCFGRSSVYGLKIWEKTQKNIKGGTMHDISEEFLSKYDTPKHIDKITGYVGNYRKNISSKTITDK
;
A
#
# COMPACT_ATOMS: atom_id res chain seq x y z
N ASP A 1 -31.31 13.39 -12.90
CA ASP A 1 -30.43 14.58 -12.92
C ASP A 1 -30.86 15.78 -12.06
N ARG A 2 -32.14 16.16 -12.01
CA ARG A 2 -32.60 17.36 -11.26
C ARG A 2 -32.32 17.32 -9.74
N THR A 3 -32.54 16.17 -9.10
CA THR A 3 -32.24 15.96 -7.66
C THR A 3 -30.74 16.12 -7.35
N LYS A 4 -29.87 15.66 -8.26
CA LYS A 4 -28.41 15.79 -8.12
C LYS A 4 -27.98 17.26 -8.26
N GLN A 5 -28.59 18.00 -9.17
CA GLN A 5 -28.35 19.44 -9.33
C GLN A 5 -28.81 20.23 -8.09
N ILE A 6 -30.02 19.95 -7.58
CA ILE A 6 -30.54 20.57 -6.35
C ILE A 6 -29.62 20.29 -5.16
N ARG A 7 -29.22 19.03 -4.97
CA ARG A 7 -28.29 18.63 -3.91
C ARG A 7 -26.95 19.36 -3.99
N ASN A 8 -26.34 19.44 -5.18
CA ASN A 8 -25.07 20.16 -5.36
C ASN A 8 -25.25 21.67 -5.09
N LYS A 9 -26.37 22.26 -5.53
CA LYS A 9 -26.68 23.67 -5.27
C LYS A 9 -26.84 23.94 -3.77
N LEU A 10 -27.50 23.05 -3.03
CA LEU A 10 -27.65 23.14 -1.59
C LEU A 10 -26.30 23.03 -0.86
N LEU A 11 -25.46 22.06 -1.23
CA LEU A 11 -24.12 21.89 -0.64
C LEU A 11 -23.24 23.13 -0.86
N ASN A 12 -23.20 23.65 -2.09
CA ASN A 12 -22.40 24.83 -2.42
C ASN A 12 -22.92 26.09 -1.69
N GLY A 13 -24.22 26.15 -1.41
CA GLY A 13 -24.85 27.26 -0.70
C GLY A 13 -24.86 27.12 0.82
N LEU A 14 -24.46 25.98 1.38
CA LEU A 14 -24.70 25.63 2.78
C LEU A 14 -24.11 26.67 3.74
N ASN A 15 -22.84 27.05 3.57
CA ASN A 15 -22.20 28.07 4.41
C ASN A 15 -22.92 29.42 4.33
N ARG A 16 -23.48 29.76 3.17
CA ARG A 16 -24.24 30.99 2.99
C ARG A 16 -25.62 30.90 3.65
N TYR A 17 -26.30 29.76 3.52
CA TYR A 17 -27.63 29.58 4.11
C TYR A 17 -27.58 29.52 5.63
N PHE A 18 -26.52 28.94 6.18
CA PHE A 18 -26.32 28.77 7.61
C PHE A 18 -25.36 29.80 8.22
N SER A 19 -24.97 30.85 7.47
CA SER A 19 -24.03 31.86 7.99
C SER A 19 -24.55 32.55 9.25
N PHE A 20 -25.88 32.62 9.42
CA PHE A 20 -26.51 33.18 10.60
C PHE A 20 -26.14 32.42 11.89
N ILE A 21 -25.81 31.12 11.78
CA ILE A 21 -25.38 30.31 12.92
C ILE A 21 -24.05 30.84 13.49
N GLY A 22 -23.22 31.46 12.65
CA GLY A 22 -21.97 32.06 13.11
C GLY A 22 -22.14 33.28 14.03
N PHE A 23 -23.38 33.72 14.30
CA PHE A 23 -23.68 34.75 15.29
C PHE A 23 -24.08 34.20 16.67
N PHE A 24 -24.26 32.88 16.81
CA PHE A 24 -24.52 32.29 18.12
C PHE A 24 -23.29 32.41 19.01
N GLU A 25 -23.51 32.67 20.30
CA GLU A 25 -22.44 32.72 21.29
C GLU A 25 -21.77 31.35 21.41
N LYS A 26 -20.43 31.34 21.42
CA LYS A 26 -19.65 30.10 21.51
C LYS A 26 -19.88 29.37 22.84
N ASP A 27 -20.29 30.11 23.88
CA ASP A 27 -20.52 29.58 25.21
C ASP A 27 -21.65 28.53 25.25
N TYR A 28 -22.55 28.52 24.27
CA TYR A 28 -23.53 27.45 24.11
C TYR A 28 -22.89 26.08 23.83
N LEU A 29 -21.67 26.04 23.27
CA LEU A 29 -20.95 24.79 23.05
C LEU A 29 -20.47 24.15 24.35
N ASN A 30 -20.33 24.94 25.44
CA ASN A 30 -19.96 24.42 26.76
C ASN A 30 -21.01 23.46 27.31
N LEU A 31 -22.27 23.57 26.89
CA LEU A 31 -23.35 22.65 27.26
C LEU A 31 -23.07 21.21 26.82
N TYR A 32 -22.23 21.03 25.80
CA TYR A 32 -21.86 19.73 25.25
C TYR A 32 -20.48 19.26 25.70
N ASN A 33 -19.83 19.95 26.67
CA ASN A 33 -18.46 19.67 27.12
C ASN A 33 -17.44 19.61 25.97
N LEU A 34 -17.67 20.41 24.93
CA LEU A 34 -16.79 20.45 23.76
C LEU A 34 -15.52 21.25 24.09
N ASP A 35 -14.35 20.60 24.06
CA ASP A 35 -13.07 21.27 24.27
C ASP A 35 -12.65 22.07 23.02
N THR A 36 -12.98 23.36 23.03
CA THR A 36 -12.59 24.35 22.00
C THR A 36 -11.17 24.88 22.17
N SER A 37 -10.40 24.36 23.15
CA SER A 37 -8.99 24.72 23.33
C SER A 37 -8.02 23.77 22.59
N SER A 38 -8.49 22.57 22.22
CA SER A 38 -7.70 21.57 21.51
C SER A 38 -7.38 21.98 20.06
N PHE A 39 -6.19 21.65 19.57
CA PHE A 39 -5.81 21.90 18.17
C PHE A 39 -6.55 21.04 17.15
N LEU A 40 -7.15 19.92 17.59
CA LEU A 40 -8.07 19.10 16.82
C LEU A 40 -9.35 18.95 17.64
N LEU A 41 -10.46 19.42 17.10
CA LEU A 41 -11.76 19.25 17.74
C LEU A 41 -12.17 17.78 17.56
N ASN A 42 -12.12 17.01 18.66
CA ASN A 42 -12.42 15.59 18.60
C ASN A 42 -13.93 15.37 18.69
N ILE A 43 -14.58 15.19 17.54
CA ILE A 43 -15.96 14.69 17.48
C ILE A 43 -15.88 13.17 17.41
N ASP A 44 -15.61 12.54 18.56
CA ASP A 44 -15.65 11.10 18.64
C ASP A 44 -17.09 10.57 18.61
N GLN A 45 -17.21 9.25 18.49
CA GLN A 45 -18.52 8.60 18.43
C GLN A 45 -19.32 8.77 19.73
N GLY A 46 -18.64 8.94 20.88
CA GLY A 46 -19.28 9.14 22.18
C GLY A 46 -19.99 10.49 22.22
N PHE A 47 -19.24 11.57 22.00
CA PHE A 47 -19.77 12.93 21.89
C PHE A 47 -20.90 13.00 20.86
N PHE A 48 -20.69 12.40 19.68
CA PHE A 48 -21.69 12.40 18.63
C PHE A 48 -23.00 11.72 19.05
N ASN A 49 -22.93 10.55 19.68
CA ASN A 49 -24.11 9.84 20.16
C ASN A 49 -24.84 10.63 21.26
N ASP A 50 -24.11 11.26 22.17
CA ASP A 50 -24.69 12.05 23.26
C ASP A 50 -25.38 13.32 22.75
N LEU A 51 -24.80 14.00 21.76
CA LEU A 51 -25.41 15.14 21.09
C LEU A 51 -26.71 14.75 20.39
N LEU A 52 -26.69 13.67 19.60
CA LEU A 52 -27.89 13.19 18.91
C LEU A 52 -29.02 12.83 19.88
N LYS A 53 -28.68 12.21 21.02
CA LYS A 53 -29.63 11.82 22.05
C LYS A 53 -30.20 13.02 22.80
N THR A 54 -29.35 13.96 23.21
CA THR A 54 -29.74 15.17 23.95
C THR A 54 -30.67 16.04 23.12
N GLU A 55 -30.34 16.24 21.85
CA GLU A 55 -31.13 17.09 20.94
C GLU A 55 -32.29 16.35 20.27
N SER A 56 -32.39 15.02 20.45
CA SER A 56 -33.39 14.18 19.77
C SER A 56 -33.38 14.33 18.24
N VAL A 57 -32.18 14.40 17.64
CA VAL A 57 -31.97 14.59 16.20
C VAL A 57 -31.28 13.38 15.55
N GLN A 58 -31.35 13.29 14.22
CA GLN A 58 -30.71 12.23 13.42
C GLN A 58 -29.81 12.82 12.34
N TYR A 59 -28.78 13.55 12.76
CA TYR A 59 -27.78 14.11 11.86
C TYR A 59 -26.60 13.17 11.67
N ASN A 60 -25.81 13.38 10.61
CA ASN A 60 -24.56 12.66 10.38
C ASN A 60 -23.36 13.52 10.81
N VAL A 61 -22.20 12.88 11.01
CA VAL A 61 -20.99 13.56 11.49
C VAL A 61 -20.53 14.69 10.57
N PHE A 62 -20.72 14.56 9.24
CA PHE A 62 -20.38 15.61 8.28
C PHE A 62 -21.21 16.87 8.54
N PHE A 63 -22.51 16.73 8.73
CA PHE A 63 -23.38 17.86 9.00
C PHE A 63 -23.02 18.55 10.32
N ILE A 64 -22.75 17.78 11.39
CA ILE A 64 -22.34 18.35 12.68
C ILE A 64 -21.01 19.10 12.56
N ASN A 65 -19.98 18.49 11.97
CA ASN A 65 -18.71 19.15 11.68
C ASN A 65 -18.89 20.43 10.86
N ARG A 66 -19.81 20.41 9.89
CA ARG A 66 -20.11 21.58 9.06
C ARG A 66 -20.71 22.71 9.88
N ILE A 67 -21.69 22.44 10.72
CA ILE A 67 -22.31 23.46 11.59
C ILE A 67 -21.26 24.04 12.55
N LEU A 68 -20.47 23.17 13.19
CA LEU A 68 -19.39 23.61 14.08
C LEU A 68 -18.32 24.42 13.33
N SER A 69 -18.03 24.11 12.07
CA SER A 69 -17.11 24.91 11.24
C SER A 69 -17.60 26.34 11.01
N ILE A 70 -18.92 26.56 11.02
CA ILE A 70 -19.52 27.89 10.86
C ILE A 70 -19.46 28.66 12.18
N ILE A 71 -19.77 28.00 13.31
CA ILE A 71 -19.73 28.59 14.66
C ILE A 71 -18.28 28.95 15.04
N LEU A 72 -17.34 28.05 14.78
CA LEU A 72 -15.93 28.16 15.17
C LEU A 72 -15.02 28.66 14.04
N LYS A 73 -15.60 29.32 13.02
CA LYS A 73 -14.92 29.73 11.79
C LYS A 73 -13.67 30.58 12.01
N ASP A 74 -13.55 31.28 13.13
CA ASP A 74 -12.43 32.18 13.40
C ASP A 74 -11.21 31.41 13.96
N GLU A 75 -11.44 30.26 14.58
CA GLU A 75 -10.43 29.49 15.31
C GLU A 75 -10.05 28.19 14.62
N TYR A 76 -10.99 27.59 13.88
CA TYR A 76 -10.83 26.30 13.22
C TYR A 76 -11.05 26.39 11.72
N GLU A 77 -10.38 25.51 11.00
CA GLU A 77 -10.59 25.24 9.60
C GLU A 77 -11.10 23.80 9.45
N LEU A 78 -12.11 23.63 8.60
CA LEU A 78 -12.64 22.31 8.27
C LEU A 78 -11.78 21.69 7.16
N ILE A 79 -11.10 20.60 7.47
CA ILE A 79 -10.36 19.80 6.49
C ILE A 79 -11.13 18.53 6.12
N GLY A 80 -10.85 18.03 4.92
CA GLY A 80 -11.51 16.85 4.36
C GLY A 80 -12.40 17.22 3.19
N ASN A 81 -13.24 16.29 2.74
CA ASN A 81 -14.05 16.53 1.55
C ASN A 81 -15.50 16.03 1.67
N GLU A 82 -16.34 16.86 2.28
CA GLU A 82 -17.79 16.68 2.35
C GLU A 82 -18.42 16.52 0.96
N GLU A 83 -17.99 17.36 0.01
CA GLU A 83 -18.54 17.34 -1.35
C GLU A 83 -18.30 15.98 -2.02
N ARG A 84 -17.17 15.32 -1.78
CA ARG A 84 -16.86 14.03 -2.39
C ARG A 84 -17.52 12.87 -1.68
N ALA A 85 -17.59 12.90 -0.35
CA ALA A 85 -18.33 11.91 0.42
C ALA A 85 -19.82 11.88 0.01
N VAL A 86 -20.42 13.05 -0.26
CA VAL A 86 -21.85 13.16 -0.61
C VAL A 86 -22.12 13.06 -2.13
N ILE A 87 -21.22 13.60 -2.99
CA ILE A 87 -21.45 13.69 -4.44
C ILE A 87 -20.77 12.54 -5.21
N ASN A 88 -19.90 11.74 -4.59
CA ASN A 88 -19.18 10.62 -5.20
C ASN A 88 -18.36 11.00 -6.46
N LYS A 89 -17.88 12.25 -6.53
CA LYS A 89 -16.98 12.70 -7.61
C LYS A 89 -15.56 12.17 -7.36
N LYS A 90 -15.17 11.12 -8.08
CA LYS A 90 -13.79 10.62 -8.08
C LYS A 90 -12.90 11.57 -8.91
N ARG A 91 -11.90 12.18 -8.28
CA ARG A 91 -10.74 12.77 -9.00
C ARG A 91 -9.56 11.82 -8.88
N LYS A 92 -8.90 11.54 -10.00
CA LYS A 92 -7.71 10.68 -10.05
C LYS A 92 -6.61 11.32 -9.19
N GLY A 93 -5.99 10.54 -8.30
CA GLY A 93 -4.88 11.00 -7.46
C GLY A 93 -5.25 11.76 -6.19
N CYS A 94 -6.53 11.81 -5.81
CA CYS A 94 -6.94 12.38 -4.53
C CYS A 94 -7.63 11.35 -3.64
N HIS A 95 -7.41 11.45 -2.34
CA HIS A 95 -8.07 10.62 -1.34
C HIS A 95 -9.59 10.88 -1.27
N HIS A 96 -10.34 9.84 -0.95
CA HIS A 96 -11.76 9.92 -0.61
C HIS A 96 -11.89 9.84 0.91
N TRP A 97 -11.97 11.01 1.53
CA TRP A 97 -12.04 11.16 2.98
C TRP A 97 -13.24 10.43 3.56
N LYS A 98 -13.01 9.64 4.61
CA LYS A 98 -14.03 8.95 5.40
C LYS A 98 -14.73 9.88 6.38
N SER A 99 -14.04 10.93 6.83
CA SER A 99 -14.60 11.94 7.73
C SER A 99 -14.14 13.35 7.35
N THR A 100 -14.52 14.31 8.18
CA THR A 100 -14.02 15.68 8.18
C THR A 100 -13.50 16.02 9.56
N TYR A 101 -12.57 16.97 9.63
CA TYR A 101 -11.91 17.33 10.88
C TYR A 101 -11.84 18.84 11.02
N LEU A 102 -12.12 19.33 12.22
CA LEU A 102 -11.94 20.73 12.58
C LEU A 102 -10.56 20.89 13.22
N ILE A 103 -9.66 21.53 12.49
CA ILE A 103 -8.27 21.75 12.92
C ILE A 103 -8.07 23.23 13.21
N SER A 104 -7.44 23.54 14.33
CA SER A 104 -7.12 24.92 14.69
C SER A 104 -6.31 25.60 13.59
N LYS A 105 -6.70 26.83 13.24
CA LYS A 105 -6.01 27.65 12.24
C LYS A 105 -4.54 27.87 12.58
N LYS A 106 -4.18 27.87 13.86
CA LYS A 106 -2.78 27.96 14.34
C LYS A 106 -1.88 26.91 13.68
N VAL A 107 -2.36 25.67 13.52
CA VAL A 107 -1.60 24.58 12.90
C VAL A 107 -1.94 24.38 11.42
N HIS A 108 -3.18 24.64 11.00
CA HIS A 108 -3.58 24.52 9.60
C HIS A 108 -2.83 25.50 8.67
N LEU A 109 -2.55 26.71 9.16
CA LEU A 109 -1.81 27.72 8.39
C LEU A 109 -0.35 27.32 8.15
N ILE A 110 0.23 26.51 9.03
CA ILE A 110 1.66 26.16 9.02
C ILE A 110 1.92 24.71 8.58
N PHE A 111 0.88 23.93 8.28
CA PHE A 111 0.99 22.53 7.84
C PHE A 111 -0.08 22.17 6.80
N ASP A 112 0.25 21.30 5.85
CA ASP A 112 -0.65 20.86 4.80
C ASP A 112 -1.19 19.43 5.04
N PHE A 113 -2.27 19.35 5.84
CA PHE A 113 -2.95 18.10 6.16
C PHE A 113 -3.54 17.39 4.94
N GLU A 114 -4.04 18.14 3.96
CA GLU A 114 -4.64 17.54 2.77
C GLU A 114 -3.57 16.90 1.88
N LYS A 115 -2.45 17.59 1.68
CA LYS A 115 -1.31 17.05 0.92
C LYS A 115 -0.74 15.81 1.61
N MET A 116 -0.64 15.81 2.94
CA MET A 116 -0.25 14.63 3.73
C MET A 116 -1.16 13.43 3.44
N VAL A 117 -2.48 13.58 3.61
CA VAL A 117 -3.43 12.48 3.39
C VAL A 117 -3.41 12.00 1.94
N ASN A 118 -3.28 12.91 0.97
CA ASN A 118 -3.15 12.53 -0.44
C ASN A 118 -1.86 11.75 -0.73
N ASP A 119 -0.73 12.10 -0.12
CA ASP A 119 0.53 11.37 -0.27
C ASP A 119 0.43 9.94 0.27
N VAL A 120 -0.12 9.77 1.48
CA VAL A 120 -0.38 8.44 2.06
C VAL A 120 -1.30 7.62 1.15
N ASN A 121 -2.38 8.22 0.66
CA ASN A 121 -3.29 7.56 -0.28
C ASN A 121 -2.58 7.12 -1.56
N ASN A 122 -1.72 7.96 -2.13
CA ASN A 122 -0.97 7.64 -3.34
C ASN A 122 0.00 6.48 -3.11
N ARG A 123 0.69 6.44 -1.97
CA ARG A 123 1.56 5.32 -1.57
C ARG A 123 0.80 4.03 -1.40
N LEU A 124 -0.36 4.06 -0.73
CA LEU A 124 -1.23 2.89 -0.55
C LEU A 124 -1.90 2.42 -1.84
N SER A 125 -2.04 3.32 -2.82
CA SER A 125 -2.54 2.99 -4.16
C SER A 125 -1.48 2.31 -5.03
N ALA A 126 -0.20 2.51 -4.72
CA ALA A 126 0.90 1.82 -5.38
C ALA A 126 1.06 0.38 -4.83
N LYS A 127 1.72 -0.48 -5.60
CA LYS A 127 2.05 -1.85 -5.16
C LYS A 127 3.08 -1.79 -4.02
N ILE A 128 2.73 -2.37 -2.88
CA ILE A 128 3.62 -2.49 -1.71
C ILE A 128 3.96 -3.98 -1.54
N PRO A 129 5.16 -4.42 -1.96
CA PRO A 129 5.56 -5.84 -1.92
C PRO A 129 5.91 -6.34 -0.52
N GLU A 130 6.41 -5.44 0.33
CA GLU A 130 6.80 -5.69 1.71
C GLU A 130 6.50 -4.45 2.56
N ASP A 131 6.32 -4.66 3.86
CA ASP A 131 6.11 -3.56 4.81
C ASP A 131 7.33 -2.64 4.80
N TYR A 132 7.10 -1.33 4.75
CA TYR A 132 8.16 -0.33 4.88
C TYR A 132 7.71 0.78 5.80
N LYS A 133 8.67 1.52 6.36
CA LYS A 133 8.38 2.54 7.36
C LYS A 133 9.26 3.78 7.24
N PHE A 134 8.73 4.90 7.72
CA PHE A 134 9.46 6.14 7.91
C PHE A 134 9.30 6.62 9.34
N LYS A 135 10.28 7.37 9.85
CA LYS A 135 10.10 8.14 11.09
C LYS A 135 8.97 9.14 10.87
N LEU A 136 7.92 9.09 11.68
CA LEU A 136 6.69 9.85 11.46
C LEU A 136 6.98 11.36 11.40
N GLN A 137 7.68 11.89 12.40
CA GLN A 137 8.04 13.30 12.44
C GLN A 137 8.80 13.73 11.17
N GLY A 138 9.83 12.98 10.77
CA GLY A 138 10.60 13.27 9.55
C GLY A 138 9.76 13.17 8.27
N TYR A 139 8.83 12.22 8.21
CA TYR A 139 7.88 12.10 7.11
C TYR A 139 6.95 13.31 7.02
N LEU A 140 6.45 13.81 8.15
CA LEU A 140 5.53 14.95 8.21
C LEU A 140 6.18 16.26 7.75
N LEU A 141 7.49 16.44 7.94
CA LEU A 141 8.20 17.65 7.49
C LEU A 141 8.09 17.89 5.96
N ASN A 142 7.74 16.88 5.16
CA ASN A 142 7.46 17.04 3.72
C ASN A 142 6.22 17.91 3.43
N PHE A 143 5.37 18.16 4.43
CA PHE A 143 4.12 18.90 4.32
C PHE A 143 4.13 20.19 5.16
N GLN A 144 5.30 20.59 5.66
CA GLN A 144 5.46 21.80 6.45
C GLN A 144 5.28 23.06 5.60
N LYS A 145 4.80 24.12 6.25
CA LYS A 145 4.87 25.51 5.77
C LYS A 145 5.70 26.32 6.77
N ALA A 146 5.87 27.61 6.52
CA ALA A 146 6.63 28.50 7.40
C ALA A 146 6.09 28.45 8.85
N GLY A 147 6.98 28.29 9.84
CA GLY A 147 6.62 28.27 11.27
C GLY A 147 6.18 26.91 11.84
N CYS A 148 6.21 25.83 11.04
CA CYS A 148 5.77 24.49 11.45
C CYS A 148 6.45 23.96 12.73
N PHE A 149 7.75 24.22 12.92
CA PHE A 149 8.53 23.68 14.04
C PHE A 149 7.97 24.09 15.41
N ASN A 150 7.33 25.25 15.52
CA ASN A 150 6.76 25.75 16.78
C ASN A 150 5.61 24.89 17.31
N TYR A 151 5.00 24.07 16.46
CA TYR A 151 3.84 23.23 16.80
C TYR A 151 4.04 21.78 16.36
N LEU A 152 5.29 21.33 16.18
CA LEU A 152 5.59 20.04 15.57
C LEU A 152 4.98 18.88 16.35
N ASP A 153 5.07 18.87 17.69
CA ASP A 153 4.49 17.81 18.51
C ASP A 153 2.97 17.72 18.36
N LYS A 154 2.30 18.88 18.28
CA LYS A 154 0.84 18.94 18.04
C LYS A 154 0.50 18.46 16.65
N ILE A 155 1.27 18.86 15.64
CA ILE A 155 1.08 18.39 14.26
C ILE A 155 1.26 16.88 14.17
N VAL A 156 2.27 16.31 14.85
CA VAL A 156 2.49 14.86 14.91
C VAL A 156 1.28 14.14 15.52
N GLN A 157 0.78 14.63 16.67
CA GLN A 157 -0.40 14.07 17.32
C GLN A 157 -1.65 14.11 16.42
N ILE A 158 -1.96 15.28 15.86
CA ILE A 158 -3.14 15.48 14.99
C ILE A 158 -3.02 14.62 13.73
N SER A 159 -1.84 14.61 13.11
CA SER A 159 -1.58 13.82 11.90
C SER A 159 -1.75 12.33 12.18
N GLY A 160 -1.23 11.83 13.31
CA GLY A 160 -1.42 10.44 13.71
C GLY A 160 -2.89 10.07 13.81
N GLN A 161 -3.70 10.90 14.50
CA GLN A 161 -5.14 10.67 14.64
C GLN A 161 -5.87 10.69 13.30
N VAL A 162 -5.62 11.69 12.46
CA VAL A 162 -6.23 11.80 11.12
C VAL A 162 -5.87 10.59 10.26
N LEU A 163 -4.60 10.19 10.25
CA LEU A 163 -4.14 9.05 9.45
C LEU A 163 -4.75 7.73 9.93
N ILE A 164 -4.83 7.50 11.25
CA ILE A 164 -5.50 6.31 11.81
C ILE A 164 -6.97 6.27 11.38
N ASN A 165 -7.69 7.39 11.51
CA ASN A 165 -9.11 7.45 11.16
C ASN A 165 -9.34 7.21 9.66
N GLU A 166 -8.51 7.80 8.80
CA GLU A 166 -8.66 7.71 7.35
C GLU A 166 -8.20 6.35 6.79
N PHE A 167 -7.11 5.77 7.29
CA PHE A 167 -6.49 4.58 6.68
C PHE A 167 -6.63 3.30 7.50
N GLY A 168 -6.88 3.40 8.81
CA GLY A 168 -7.02 2.26 9.72
C GLY A 168 -5.85 1.28 9.61
N ASP A 169 -6.16 -0.02 9.54
CA ASP A 169 -5.17 -1.09 9.52
C ASP A 169 -4.26 -1.12 8.29
N LYS A 170 -4.48 -0.29 7.26
CA LYS A 170 -3.60 -0.21 6.09
C LYS A 170 -2.24 0.41 6.44
N ILE A 171 -2.20 1.16 7.54
CA ILE A 171 -0.98 1.74 8.08
C ILE A 171 -0.81 1.33 9.54
N GLY A 172 0.41 1.46 10.05
CA GLY A 172 0.70 1.52 11.48
C GLY A 172 1.21 2.91 11.83
N ILE A 173 0.79 3.45 12.97
CA ILE A 173 1.19 4.78 13.44
C ILE A 173 1.67 4.64 14.89
N ASN A 174 2.95 4.94 15.12
CA ASN A 174 3.61 5.14 16.41
C ASN A 174 4.68 6.23 16.22
N GLU A 175 5.93 6.02 16.65
CA GLU A 175 7.08 6.85 16.25
C GLU A 175 7.37 6.79 14.75
N ASP A 176 6.97 5.68 14.12
CA ASP A 176 7.10 5.44 12.68
C ASP A 176 5.70 5.40 12.05
N ILE A 177 5.61 5.83 10.78
CA ILE A 177 4.52 5.47 9.89
C ILE A 177 4.90 4.21 9.11
N ILE A 178 4.12 3.15 9.27
CA ILE A 178 4.35 1.84 8.65
C ILE A 178 3.31 1.64 7.55
N PHE A 179 3.75 1.47 6.32
CA PHE A 179 2.89 1.12 5.19
C PHE A 179 2.86 -0.40 5.05
N LYS A 180 1.70 -1.01 5.30
CA LYS A 180 1.56 -2.47 5.25
C LYS A 180 1.48 -2.96 3.81
N ARG A 181 2.03 -4.15 3.58
CA ARG A 181 1.93 -4.88 2.32
C ARG A 181 0.48 -5.01 1.88
N ASN A 182 0.18 -4.55 0.66
CA ASN A 182 -1.17 -4.57 0.09
C ASN A 182 -1.36 -5.62 -1.02
N LYS A 183 -0.31 -6.32 -1.45
CA LYS A 183 -0.40 -7.43 -2.40
C LYS A 183 -0.39 -8.77 -1.67
N TYR A 184 -1.39 -9.62 -1.92
CA TYR A 184 -1.27 -11.05 -1.60
C TYR A 184 -0.10 -11.63 -2.39
N LYS A 185 0.85 -12.29 -1.71
CA LYS A 185 1.91 -13.04 -2.41
C LYS A 185 1.25 -14.01 -3.38
N THR A 186 1.63 -13.93 -4.65
CA THR A 186 1.18 -14.88 -5.66
C THR A 186 1.97 -16.18 -5.51
N ILE A 187 1.51 -17.28 -6.10
CA ILE A 187 2.26 -18.54 -6.13
C ILE A 187 3.72 -18.32 -6.60
N PRO A 188 3.98 -17.58 -7.70
CA PRO A 188 5.34 -17.18 -8.07
C PRO A 188 6.12 -16.47 -6.97
N ASP A 189 5.50 -15.55 -6.22
CA ASP A 189 6.21 -14.82 -5.16
C ASP A 189 6.63 -15.76 -4.01
N TYR A 190 5.77 -16.72 -3.63
CA TYR A 190 6.13 -17.75 -2.64
C TYR A 190 7.25 -18.68 -3.14
N ILE A 191 7.22 -19.08 -4.41
CA ILE A 191 8.28 -19.89 -5.02
C ILE A 191 9.62 -19.14 -5.02
N PHE A 192 9.59 -17.84 -5.34
CA PHE A 192 10.77 -16.99 -5.36
C PHE A 192 11.44 -16.92 -3.99
N ASP A 193 10.66 -16.71 -2.94
CA ASP A 193 11.19 -16.64 -1.57
C ASP A 193 11.79 -17.97 -1.12
N ALA A 194 11.10 -19.08 -1.38
CA ALA A 194 11.60 -20.42 -1.05
C ALA A 194 12.94 -20.74 -1.74
N LEU A 195 13.07 -20.39 -3.03
CA LEU A 195 14.32 -20.58 -3.77
C LEU A 195 15.44 -19.63 -3.30
N LYS A 196 15.09 -18.38 -2.97
CA LYS A 196 16.06 -17.40 -2.45
C LYS A 196 16.65 -17.86 -1.11
N GLU A 197 15.83 -18.42 -0.24
CA GLU A 197 16.27 -18.94 1.05
C GLU A 197 17.13 -20.19 0.94
N ALA A 198 16.73 -21.13 0.07
CA ALA A 198 17.48 -22.35 -0.16
C ALA A 198 18.84 -22.12 -0.84
N LYS A 199 19.04 -20.96 -1.47
CA LYS A 199 20.26 -20.55 -2.20
C LYS A 199 20.69 -21.54 -3.29
N GLY A 200 19.77 -22.38 -3.77
CA GLY A 200 20.05 -23.39 -4.79
C GLY A 200 18.77 -23.94 -5.45
N PRO A 201 18.92 -24.69 -6.56
CA PRO A 201 17.78 -25.29 -7.25
C PRO A 201 17.05 -26.31 -6.39
N LEU A 202 15.73 -26.36 -6.48
CA LEU A 202 14.88 -27.27 -5.72
C LEU A 202 13.84 -27.93 -6.62
N THR A 203 13.42 -29.13 -6.23
CA THR A 203 12.23 -29.78 -6.79
C THR A 203 10.96 -29.06 -6.34
N LEU A 204 9.87 -29.19 -7.12
CA LEU A 204 8.56 -28.66 -6.71
C LEU A 204 8.09 -29.19 -5.34
N LYS A 205 8.49 -30.42 -4.97
CA LYS A 205 8.14 -31.02 -3.67
C LYS A 205 8.88 -30.32 -2.53
N GLU A 206 10.18 -30.05 -2.69
CA GLU A 206 10.97 -29.30 -1.71
C GLU A 206 10.47 -27.86 -1.57
N ILE A 207 10.18 -27.18 -2.69
CA ILE A 207 9.59 -25.84 -2.68
C ILE A 207 8.26 -25.85 -1.93
N SER A 208 7.38 -26.83 -2.20
CA SER A 208 6.10 -26.97 -1.50
C SER A 208 6.28 -27.17 0.01
N ASN A 209 7.29 -27.93 0.43
CA ASN A 209 7.55 -28.17 1.84
C ASN A 209 7.99 -26.88 2.55
N ILE A 210 8.92 -26.12 1.95
CA ILE A 210 9.38 -24.84 2.49
C ILE A 210 8.21 -23.85 2.58
N ILE A 211 7.41 -23.73 1.52
CA ILE A 211 6.24 -22.83 1.52
C ILE A 211 5.24 -23.25 2.60
N ASN A 212 4.94 -24.55 2.77
CA ASN A 212 3.99 -25.00 3.78
C ASN A 212 4.52 -24.84 5.21
N GLN A 213 5.83 -24.91 5.43
CA GLN A 213 6.46 -24.65 6.72
C GLN A 213 6.39 -23.16 7.10
N GLN A 214 6.64 -22.27 6.14
CA GLN A 214 6.70 -20.82 6.39
C GLN A 214 5.34 -20.12 6.27
N TYR A 215 4.48 -20.62 5.39
CA TYR A 215 3.18 -20.06 5.05
C TYR A 215 2.13 -21.17 4.99
N PRO A 216 1.73 -21.75 6.15
CA PRO A 216 0.73 -22.82 6.18
C PRO A 216 -0.56 -22.44 5.44
N GLY A 217 -1.01 -23.28 4.52
CA GLY A 217 -2.23 -23.06 3.72
C GLY A 217 -2.08 -22.10 2.54
N ALA A 218 -0.89 -21.57 2.25
CA ALA A 218 -0.67 -20.65 1.12
C ALA A 218 -0.81 -21.31 -0.26
N ILE A 219 -0.59 -22.63 -0.34
CA ILE A 219 -0.69 -23.40 -1.58
C ILE A 219 -1.61 -24.60 -1.40
N LYS A 220 -2.45 -24.87 -2.42
CA LYS A 220 -3.44 -25.96 -2.38
C LYS A 220 -2.84 -27.32 -2.78
N SER A 221 -1.83 -27.32 -3.65
CA SER A 221 -1.17 -28.54 -4.12
C SER A 221 0.17 -28.23 -4.78
N VAL A 222 1.04 -29.24 -4.89
CA VAL A 222 2.32 -29.16 -5.63
C VAL A 222 2.09 -28.83 -7.11
N ALA A 223 0.98 -29.32 -7.69
CA ALA A 223 0.64 -29.06 -9.10
C ALA A 223 0.40 -27.56 -9.38
N ALA A 224 -0.16 -26.83 -8.40
CA ALA A 224 -0.39 -25.38 -8.52
C ALA A 224 0.92 -24.59 -8.66
N LEU A 225 2.04 -25.10 -8.13
CA LEU A 225 3.36 -24.47 -8.25
C LEU A 225 3.90 -24.52 -9.68
N ARG A 226 3.61 -25.61 -10.42
CA ARG A 226 4.14 -25.82 -11.77
C ARG A 226 3.73 -24.69 -12.73
N GLY A 227 2.45 -24.30 -12.71
CA GLY A 227 1.96 -23.19 -13.53
C GLY A 227 2.61 -21.85 -13.16
N GLY A 228 2.86 -21.62 -11.87
CA GLY A 228 3.57 -20.43 -11.41
C GLY A 228 5.02 -20.36 -11.89
N CYS A 229 5.73 -21.49 -11.95
CA CYS A 229 7.09 -21.54 -12.48
C CYS A 229 7.17 -21.36 -14.00
N GLN A 230 6.21 -21.90 -14.76
CA GLN A 230 6.28 -21.93 -16.23
C GLN A 230 6.05 -20.56 -16.88
N HIS A 231 5.21 -19.72 -16.27
CA HIS A 231 4.81 -18.44 -16.86
C HIS A 231 5.55 -17.22 -16.29
N ASP A 232 6.39 -17.39 -15.28
CA ASP A 232 7.12 -16.29 -14.66
C ASP A 232 8.60 -16.29 -15.09
N PRO A 233 9.08 -15.21 -15.74
CA PRO A 233 10.43 -15.15 -16.30
C PRO A 233 11.54 -15.13 -15.24
N ARG A 234 11.19 -14.99 -13.96
CA ARG A 234 12.16 -15.05 -12.85
C ARG A 234 12.68 -16.47 -12.63
N PHE A 235 12.03 -17.49 -13.16
CA PHE A 235 12.39 -18.89 -12.94
C PHE A 235 13.00 -19.56 -14.17
N MET A 236 13.73 -20.63 -13.93
CA MET A 236 14.21 -21.55 -14.95
C MET A 236 14.04 -22.99 -14.49
N CYS A 237 13.77 -23.89 -15.44
CA CYS A 237 13.68 -25.33 -15.21
C CYS A 237 15.01 -25.99 -15.58
N PHE A 238 15.38 -27.04 -14.86
CA PHE A 238 16.55 -27.87 -15.16
C PHE A 238 16.10 -29.17 -15.84
N GLY A 239 16.13 -29.20 -17.18
CA GLY A 239 15.69 -30.37 -17.95
C GLY A 239 14.23 -30.77 -17.66
N ARG A 240 13.97 -32.08 -17.51
CA ARG A 240 12.64 -32.67 -17.27
C ARG A 240 12.37 -33.04 -15.80
N SER A 241 13.28 -32.74 -14.87
CA SER A 241 13.25 -33.26 -13.49
C SER A 241 12.30 -32.53 -12.53
N SER A 242 11.51 -31.56 -13.01
CA SER A 242 10.70 -30.67 -12.16
C SER A 242 11.53 -29.94 -11.09
N VAL A 243 12.81 -29.71 -11.38
CA VAL A 243 13.73 -28.89 -10.57
C VAL A 243 13.75 -27.48 -11.14
N TYR A 244 13.60 -26.49 -10.27
CA TYR A 244 13.51 -25.08 -10.61
C TYR A 244 14.56 -24.26 -9.85
N GLY A 245 14.98 -23.15 -10.46
CA GLY A 245 15.87 -22.18 -9.84
C GLY A 245 15.58 -20.75 -10.31
N LEU A 246 16.28 -19.78 -9.74
CA LEU A 246 16.14 -18.38 -10.13
C LEU A 246 16.97 -18.08 -11.39
N LYS A 247 16.36 -17.43 -12.39
CA LYS A 247 17.02 -17.07 -13.65
C LYS A 247 18.23 -16.17 -13.44
N ILE A 248 18.22 -15.34 -12.40
CA ILE A 248 19.35 -14.47 -12.04
C ILE A 248 20.64 -15.27 -11.71
N TRP A 249 20.51 -16.54 -11.28
CA TRP A 249 21.65 -17.38 -10.93
C TRP A 249 22.53 -17.75 -12.13
N GLU A 250 22.01 -17.75 -13.36
CA GLU A 250 22.85 -17.95 -14.54
C GLU A 250 23.91 -16.86 -14.72
N LYS A 251 23.64 -15.65 -14.18
CA LYS A 251 24.56 -14.52 -14.22
C LYS A 251 25.43 -14.43 -12.97
N THR A 252 24.92 -14.89 -11.82
CA THR A 252 25.60 -14.73 -10.53
C THR A 252 26.36 -15.98 -10.07
N GLN A 253 26.08 -17.16 -10.64
CA GLN A 253 26.71 -18.42 -10.23
C GLN A 253 27.31 -19.15 -11.45
N LYS A 254 28.61 -19.51 -11.37
CA LYS A 254 29.38 -20.03 -12.51
C LYS A 254 28.86 -21.37 -13.08
N ASN A 255 28.29 -22.22 -12.23
CA ASN A 255 27.92 -23.60 -12.60
C ASN A 255 26.40 -23.80 -12.69
N ILE A 256 25.63 -22.72 -12.85
CA ILE A 256 24.19 -22.79 -12.97
C ILE A 256 23.76 -22.35 -14.36
N LYS A 257 23.02 -23.22 -15.05
CA LYS A 257 22.35 -22.91 -16.31
C LYS A 257 21.06 -23.69 -16.43
N GLY A 258 19.96 -23.00 -16.77
CA GLY A 258 18.64 -23.59 -16.99
C GLY A 258 18.57 -24.34 -18.33
N GLY A 259 17.38 -24.85 -18.65
CA GLY A 259 17.11 -25.53 -19.91
C GLY A 259 17.51 -27.01 -19.93
N THR A 260 17.29 -27.64 -21.08
CA THR A 260 17.70 -29.01 -21.39
C THR A 260 19.18 -29.08 -21.80
N MET A 261 19.74 -30.28 -21.89
CA MET A 261 21.09 -30.45 -22.45
C MET A 261 21.17 -29.96 -23.91
N HIS A 262 20.06 -30.05 -24.65
CA HIS A 262 19.97 -29.57 -26.03
C HIS A 262 20.02 -28.04 -26.07
N ASP A 263 19.26 -27.34 -25.22
CA ASP A 263 19.26 -25.87 -25.16
C ASP A 263 20.67 -25.32 -24.85
N ILE A 264 21.39 -25.99 -23.94
CA ILE A 264 22.77 -25.63 -23.59
C ILE A 264 23.73 -25.92 -24.74
N SER A 265 23.52 -27.01 -25.48
CA SER A 265 24.32 -27.38 -26.65
C SER A 265 24.09 -26.39 -27.80
N GLU A 266 22.84 -25.98 -28.03
CA GLU A 266 22.47 -24.98 -29.03
C GLU A 266 23.08 -23.61 -28.71
N GLU A 267 23.03 -23.17 -27.44
CA GLU A 267 23.72 -21.95 -26.98
C GLU A 267 25.24 -22.02 -27.15
N PHE A 268 25.84 -23.21 -27.02
CA PHE A 268 27.26 -23.38 -27.29
C PHE A 268 27.57 -23.27 -28.78
N LEU A 269 26.77 -23.93 -29.61
CA LEU A 269 26.98 -23.98 -31.05
C LEU A 269 26.71 -22.63 -31.73
N SER A 270 25.75 -21.84 -31.23
CA SER A 270 25.44 -20.51 -31.77
C SER A 270 26.58 -19.49 -31.64
N LYS A 271 27.64 -19.81 -30.89
CA LYS A 271 28.85 -18.99 -30.75
C LYS A 271 29.87 -19.23 -31.87
N TYR A 272 29.60 -20.15 -32.81
CA TYR A 272 30.55 -20.55 -33.84
C TYR A 272 29.85 -20.73 -35.19
N ASP A 273 30.50 -20.27 -36.26
CA ASP A 273 30.00 -20.43 -37.64
C ASP A 273 30.33 -21.79 -38.26
N THR A 274 31.04 -22.65 -37.53
CA THR A 274 31.51 -23.97 -37.99
C THR A 274 31.07 -25.08 -37.04
N PRO A 275 30.76 -26.29 -37.53
CA PRO A 275 30.48 -27.45 -36.68
C PRO A 275 31.57 -27.68 -35.64
N LYS A 276 31.16 -28.13 -34.44
CA LYS A 276 32.09 -28.48 -33.35
C LYS A 276 32.04 -29.96 -33.06
N HIS A 277 33.21 -30.52 -32.73
CA HIS A 277 33.32 -31.92 -32.33
C HIS A 277 32.48 -32.19 -31.08
N ILE A 278 31.85 -33.36 -31.01
CA ILE A 278 30.92 -33.72 -29.93
C ILE A 278 31.59 -33.61 -28.55
N ASP A 279 32.87 -33.92 -28.42
CA ASP A 279 33.60 -33.82 -27.14
C ASP A 279 33.69 -32.40 -26.61
N LYS A 280 33.76 -31.39 -27.50
CA LYS A 280 33.76 -29.97 -27.09
C LYS A 280 32.39 -29.56 -26.57
N ILE A 281 31.32 -30.07 -27.17
CA ILE A 281 29.95 -29.87 -26.71
C ILE A 281 29.75 -30.56 -25.35
N THR A 282 30.13 -31.84 -25.24
CA THR A 282 30.09 -32.63 -24.00
C THR A 282 30.83 -31.93 -22.87
N GLY A 283 32.04 -31.43 -23.11
CA GLY A 283 32.82 -30.68 -22.13
C GLY A 283 32.12 -29.40 -21.68
N TYR A 284 31.48 -28.66 -22.59
CA TYR A 284 30.75 -27.44 -22.23
C TYR A 284 29.50 -27.73 -21.41
N VAL A 285 28.67 -28.71 -21.82
CA VAL A 285 27.48 -29.09 -21.05
C VAL A 285 27.87 -29.68 -19.69
N GLY A 286 29.03 -30.37 -19.62
CA GLY A 286 29.61 -30.95 -18.40
C GLY A 286 29.84 -29.96 -17.26
N ASN A 287 29.99 -28.67 -17.57
CA ASN A 287 30.09 -27.62 -16.56
C ASN A 287 28.78 -27.38 -15.79
N TYR A 288 27.64 -27.82 -16.34
CA TYR A 288 26.30 -27.51 -15.81
C TYR A 288 25.44 -28.74 -15.51
N ARG A 289 25.79 -29.93 -16.02
CA ARG A 289 25.05 -31.18 -15.80
C ARG A 289 26.01 -32.31 -15.41
N LYS A 290 25.53 -33.22 -14.58
CA LYS A 290 26.27 -34.43 -14.17
C LYS A 290 25.90 -35.60 -15.07
N ASN A 291 26.77 -36.62 -15.14
CA ASN A 291 26.55 -37.88 -15.87
C ASN A 291 26.26 -37.69 -17.37
N ILE A 292 27.06 -36.88 -18.06
CA ILE A 292 26.90 -36.62 -19.49
C ILE A 292 27.84 -37.50 -20.30
N SER A 293 27.34 -38.04 -21.41
CA SER A 293 28.16 -38.68 -22.44
C SER A 293 27.78 -38.14 -23.82
N SER A 294 28.66 -38.33 -24.81
CA SER A 294 28.40 -37.97 -26.20
C SER A 294 27.09 -38.60 -26.73
N LYS A 295 26.76 -39.82 -26.29
CA LYS A 295 25.48 -40.50 -26.61
C LYS A 295 24.28 -39.76 -26.02
N THR A 296 24.37 -39.34 -24.75
CA THR A 296 23.30 -38.63 -24.04
C THR A 296 22.94 -37.28 -24.66
N ILE A 297 23.88 -36.65 -25.38
CA ILE A 297 23.65 -35.39 -26.09
C ILE A 297 23.00 -35.62 -27.46
N THR A 298 23.25 -36.77 -28.09
CA THR A 298 22.75 -37.09 -29.43
C THR A 298 21.48 -37.95 -29.45
N ASP A 299 21.12 -38.59 -28.34
CA ASP A 299 19.93 -39.45 -28.25
C ASP A 299 18.63 -38.61 -28.19
N LYS A 300 17.69 -38.92 -29.09
CA LYS A 300 16.32 -38.37 -29.15
C LYS A 300 15.35 -39.23 -28.34
#